data_AF-A0A4Z0PEM8-F1
#
_entry.id   AF-A0A4Z0PEM8-F1
#
_cell.length_a   1.000
_cell.length_b   1.000
_cell.length_c   1.000
_cell.angle_alpha   90.00
_cell.angle_beta   90.00
_cell.angle_gamma   90.00
#
_symmetry.space_group_name_H-M   'P 1'
#
loop_
_entity.id
_entity.type
_entity.pdbx_description
1 polymer ?
#
loop_
_entity_poly.entity_id
_entity_poly.type
_entity_poly.pdbx_seq_one_letter_code
_entity_poly.pdbx_strand_id
1 'polypeptide(L)'
;LRTGCQWKALDATGLCKGSTAHSRFQAWVQAGVFARLWDEALRDYDDLIGLNFAWMSLDGSLHKAPLGGGKNRGQPHGPRQRRRQAQPLDRGAGHPGGAGAGRGQSA
;
A
#
# COMPACT_ATOMS: atom_id res chain seq x y z
N LEU A 1 7.07 0.88 -5.93
CA LEU A 1 6.29 -0.19 -6.58
C LEU A 1 5.43 -0.93 -5.56
N ARG A 2 4.13 -1.14 -5.81
CA ARG A 2 3.25 -2.02 -5.01
C ARG A 2 2.74 -3.14 -5.91
N THR A 3 2.83 -4.38 -5.45
CA THR A 3 2.50 -5.58 -6.26
C THR A 3 1.02 -5.96 -6.20
N GLY A 4 0.25 -5.44 -5.22
CA GLY A 4 -1.17 -5.77 -5.01
C GLY A 4 -1.46 -7.22 -4.57
N CYS A 5 -0.52 -8.13 -4.81
CA CYS A 5 -0.57 -9.54 -4.45
C CYS A 5 -0.07 -9.77 -3.01
N GLN A 6 -0.72 -10.68 -2.28
CA GLN A 6 -0.21 -11.14 -0.99
C GLN A 6 1.02 -12.03 -1.20
N TRP A 7 2.11 -11.74 -0.50
CA TRP A 7 3.35 -12.52 -0.61
C TRP A 7 3.17 -14.01 -0.37
N LYS A 8 2.23 -14.39 0.52
CA LYS A 8 1.93 -15.80 0.81
C LYS A 8 1.25 -16.54 -0.32
N ALA A 9 0.64 -15.85 -1.29
CA ALA A 9 0.12 -16.49 -2.48
C ALA A 9 1.24 -17.16 -3.31
N LEU A 10 2.49 -16.70 -3.18
CA LEU A 10 3.64 -17.31 -3.86
C LEU A 10 3.94 -18.72 -3.34
N ASP A 11 3.58 -19.05 -2.09
CA ASP A 11 3.79 -20.39 -1.55
C ASP A 11 3.06 -21.46 -2.39
N ALA A 12 1.90 -21.11 -2.97
CA ALA A 12 1.12 -22.00 -3.84
C ALA A 12 1.76 -22.24 -5.21
N THR A 13 2.70 -21.40 -5.64
CA THR A 13 3.37 -21.53 -6.95
C THR A 13 4.52 -22.54 -6.93
N GLY A 14 4.99 -22.95 -5.74
CA GLY A 14 6.16 -23.82 -5.57
C GLY A 14 7.51 -23.18 -5.93
N LEU A 15 7.53 -21.94 -6.45
CA LEU A 15 8.75 -21.27 -6.88
C LEU A 15 9.62 -20.82 -5.71
N CYS A 16 9.00 -20.19 -4.71
CA CYS A 16 9.70 -19.73 -3.51
C CYS A 16 8.71 -19.47 -2.37
N LYS A 17 9.24 -19.44 -1.14
CA LYS A 17 8.47 -18.99 0.00
C LYS A 17 8.19 -17.49 -0.11
N GLY A 18 6.97 -17.07 0.20
CA GLY A 18 6.52 -15.69 0.16
C GLY A 18 7.36 -14.76 1.04
N SER A 19 7.86 -15.25 2.18
CA SER A 19 8.78 -14.48 3.04
C SER A 19 10.11 -14.18 2.36
N THR A 20 10.66 -15.15 1.62
CA THR A 20 11.90 -14.99 0.87
C THR A 20 11.73 -13.99 -0.27
N ALA A 21 10.62 -14.10 -1.02
CA ALA A 21 10.29 -13.14 -2.07
C ALA A 21 10.12 -11.72 -1.53
N HIS A 22 9.42 -11.56 -0.40
CA HIS A 22 9.23 -10.26 0.21
C HIS A 22 10.54 -9.63 0.68
N SER A 23 11.40 -10.40 1.35
CA SER A 23 12.71 -9.93 1.81
C SER A 23 13.59 -9.48 0.64
N ARG A 24 13.64 -10.27 -0.44
CA ARG A 24 14.38 -9.90 -1.65
C ARG A 24 13.82 -8.64 -2.30
N PHE A 25 12.49 -8.54 -2.41
CA PHE A 25 11.82 -7.36 -2.93
C PHE A 25 12.19 -6.11 -2.14
N GLN A 26 12.16 -6.16 -0.81
CA GLN A 26 12.58 -5.04 0.04
C GLN A 26 14.04 -4.65 -0.21
N ALA A 27 14.95 -5.62 -0.29
CA ALA A 27 16.36 -5.34 -0.58
C ALA A 27 16.54 -4.61 -1.92
N TRP A 28 15.78 -5.00 -2.95
CA TRP A 28 15.81 -4.32 -4.26
C TRP A 28 15.17 -2.94 -4.25
N VAL A 29 14.12 -2.74 -3.46
CA VAL A 29 13.55 -1.40 -3.23
C VAL A 29 14.59 -0.49 -2.59
N GLN A 30 15.30 -0.95 -1.56
CA GLN A 30 16.35 -0.17 -0.89
C GLN A 30 17.54 0.10 -1.82
N ALA A 31 17.91 -0.87 -2.65
CA ALA A 31 18.96 -0.70 -3.67
C ALA A 31 18.52 0.15 -4.88
N GLY A 32 17.25 0.57 -4.95
CA GLY A 32 16.74 1.41 -6.04
C GLY A 32 16.59 0.68 -7.38
N VAL A 33 16.59 -0.65 -7.40
CA VAL A 33 16.54 -1.46 -8.64
C VAL A 33 15.34 -1.10 -9.50
N PHE A 34 14.15 -1.02 -8.89
CA PHE A 34 12.92 -0.69 -9.61
C PHE A 34 12.89 0.76 -10.11
N ALA A 35 13.57 1.68 -9.43
CA ALA A 35 13.66 3.07 -9.89
C ALA A 35 14.51 3.16 -11.16
N ARG A 36 15.64 2.43 -11.20
CA ARG A 36 16.50 2.36 -12.39
C ARG A 36 15.82 1.65 -13.55
N LEU A 37 15.14 0.55 -13.26
CA LEU A 37 14.36 -0.18 -14.27
C LEU A 37 13.25 0.70 -14.86
N TRP A 38 12.60 1.52 -14.04
CA TRP A 38 11.60 2.47 -14.50
C TRP A 38 12.18 3.54 -15.41
N ASP A 39 13.32 4.13 -15.05
CA ASP A 39 14.00 5.13 -15.88
C ASP A 39 14.35 4.58 -17.26
N GLU A 40 14.94 3.38 -17.30
CA GLU A 40 15.32 2.72 -18.55
C GLU A 40 14.08 2.41 -19.41
N ALA A 41 13.06 1.78 -18.82
CA ALA A 41 11.84 1.44 -19.53
C ALA A 41 11.10 2.69 -20.06
N LEU A 42 11.18 3.81 -19.34
CA LEU A 42 10.58 5.07 -19.78
C LEU A 42 11.31 5.63 -21.00
N ARG A 43 12.64 5.52 -21.04
CA ARG A 43 13.49 5.96 -22.17
C ARG A 43 13.23 5.10 -23.40
N ASP A 44 13.25 3.78 -23.24
CA ASP A 44 12.91 2.85 -24.33
C ASP A 44 11.52 3.16 -24.90
N TYR A 45 10.55 3.42 -24.03
CA TYR A 45 9.18 3.74 -24.45
C TYR A 45 9.08 5.08 -25.19
N ASP A 46 9.79 6.11 -24.72
CA ASP A 46 9.86 7.41 -25.40
C ASP A 46 10.51 7.27 -26.79
N ASP A 47 11.58 6.49 -26.90
CA ASP A 47 12.27 6.24 -28.17
C ASP A 47 11.38 5.46 -29.16
N LEU A 48 10.59 4.49 -28.67
CA LEU A 48 9.77 3.62 -29.51
C LEU A 48 8.44 4.26 -29.95
N ILE A 49 7.76 4.97 -29.04
CA ILE A 49 6.37 5.42 -29.21
C ILE A 49 6.25 6.94 -29.09
N GLY A 50 7.17 7.59 -28.36
CA GLY A 50 7.12 9.01 -28.03
C GLY A 50 6.16 9.31 -26.90
N LEU A 51 6.64 9.97 -25.86
CA LEU A 51 5.84 10.44 -24.73
C LEU A 51 5.49 11.92 -24.90
N ASN A 52 4.19 12.20 -25.03
CA ASN A 52 3.71 13.57 -24.93
C ASN A 52 3.47 13.95 -23.46
N PHE A 53 4.53 14.39 -22.78
CA PHE A 53 4.47 14.80 -21.38
C PHE A 53 3.49 15.95 -21.09
N ALA A 54 3.18 16.79 -22.08
CA ALA A 54 2.21 17.88 -21.91
C ALA A 54 0.78 17.35 -21.72
N TRP A 55 0.38 16.34 -22.50
CA TRP A 55 -0.92 15.68 -22.34
C TRP A 55 -0.99 14.80 -21.09
N MET A 56 0.12 14.15 -20.71
CA MET A 56 0.16 13.30 -19.52
C MET A 56 0.10 14.11 -18.21
N SER A 57 0.67 15.32 -18.20
CA SER A 57 0.60 16.23 -17.04
C SER A 57 -0.83 16.70 -16.74
N LEU A 58 -1.69 16.77 -17.76
CA LEU A 58 -3.11 17.12 -17.62
C LEU A 58 -3.93 16.01 -16.94
N ASP A 59 -3.61 14.73 -17.20
CA ASP A 59 -4.32 13.58 -16.62
C ASP A 59 -3.86 13.23 -15.19
N GLY A 60 -2.70 13.75 -14.75
CA GLY A 60 -2.15 13.54 -13.40
C GLY A 60 -2.87 14.30 -12.27
N SER A 61 -3.89 15.11 -12.59
CA SER A 61 -4.60 15.90 -11.58
C SER A 61 -5.49 15.00 -10.71
N LEU A 62 -4.95 14.59 -9.57
CA LEU A 62 -5.67 13.87 -8.50
C LEU A 62 -6.68 14.74 -7.75
N HIS A 63 -7.15 15.85 -8.35
CA HIS A 63 -8.22 16.61 -7.74
C HIS A 63 -9.41 15.66 -7.59
N LYS A 64 -9.93 15.54 -6.38
CA LYS A 64 -11.19 14.84 -6.19
C LYS A 64 -12.20 15.55 -7.10
N ALA A 65 -12.92 14.79 -7.92
CA ALA A 65 -14.13 15.29 -8.54
C ALA A 65 -14.96 15.95 -7.43
N PRO A 66 -15.46 17.19 -7.62
CA PRO A 66 -16.34 17.81 -6.65
C PRO A 66 -17.40 16.78 -6.27
N LEU A 67 -17.51 16.47 -4.98
CA LEU A 67 -18.57 15.60 -4.50
C LEU A 67 -19.87 16.24 -4.97
N GLY A 68 -20.56 15.60 -5.92
CA GLY A 68 -21.72 16.15 -6.62
C GLY A 68 -22.69 16.78 -5.62
N GLY A 69 -22.63 18.11 -5.54
CA GLY A 69 -23.36 18.91 -4.58
C GLY A 69 -24.73 19.24 -5.15
N GLY A 70 -25.77 18.61 -4.61
CA GLY A 70 -27.15 18.96 -4.89
C GLY A 70 -28.09 18.00 -4.17
N LYS A 71 -28.73 18.49 -3.10
CA LYS A 71 -29.74 17.80 -2.30
C LYS A 71 -30.93 17.36 -3.18
N ASN A 72 -30.83 16.21 -3.85
CA ASN A 72 -31.97 15.53 -4.45
C ASN A 72 -31.71 14.02 -4.53
N ARG A 73 -31.33 13.43 -3.40
CA ARG A 73 -31.39 11.98 -3.24
C ARG A 73 -32.81 11.63 -2.79
N GLY A 74 -33.55 10.90 -3.61
CA GLY A 74 -34.84 10.33 -3.19
C GLY A 74 -34.69 9.56 -1.87
N GLN A 75 -35.69 9.70 -1.00
CA GLN A 75 -35.73 9.02 0.30
C GLN A 75 -35.47 7.51 0.12
N PRO A 76 -34.44 6.93 0.75
CA PRO A 76 -34.27 5.48 0.69
C PRO A 76 -35.32 4.80 1.57
N HIS A 77 -36.26 4.07 0.94
CA HIS A 77 -37.29 3.27 1.62
C HIS A 77 -36.77 1.95 2.19
N GLY A 78 -35.71 2.00 3.01
CA GLY A 78 -35.18 0.80 3.67
C GLY A 78 -34.48 1.13 4.98
N PRO A 79 -34.60 0.28 6.02
CA PRO A 79 -33.98 0.53 7.31
C PRO A 79 -32.45 0.57 7.16
N ARG A 80 -31.85 1.71 7.47
CA ARG A 80 -30.39 1.87 7.53
C ARG A 80 -29.86 1.06 8.72
N GLN A 81 -29.23 -0.09 8.45
CA GLN A 81 -28.35 -0.70 9.44
C GLN A 81 -27.16 0.23 9.69
N ARG A 82 -27.05 0.68 10.95
CA ARG A 82 -25.95 1.51 11.44
C ARG A 82 -24.66 0.69 11.41
N ARG A 83 -23.89 0.76 10.32
CA ARG A 83 -22.54 0.20 10.30
C ARG A 83 -21.73 0.89 11.40
N ARG A 84 -21.22 0.10 12.34
CA ARG A 84 -20.33 0.58 13.40
C ARG A 84 -19.08 1.17 12.73
N GLN A 85 -18.84 2.45 12.94
CA GLN A 85 -17.56 3.07 12.62
C GLN A 85 -16.50 2.39 13.49
N ALA A 86 -15.41 1.94 12.88
CA ALA A 86 -14.23 1.56 13.64
C ALA A 86 -13.70 2.81 14.34
N GLN A 87 -13.51 2.73 15.66
CA GLN A 87 -12.93 3.82 16.42
C GLN A 87 -11.50 4.08 15.91
N PRO A 88 -11.08 5.35 15.77
CA PRO A 88 -9.66 5.65 15.66
C PRO A 88 -8.99 5.15 16.94
N LEU A 89 -7.91 4.37 16.82
CA LEU A 89 -7.06 4.09 17.97
C LEU A 89 -6.44 5.42 18.40
N ASP A 90 -6.87 5.88 19.57
CA ASP A 90 -6.32 7.01 20.27
C ASP A 90 -4.79 6.89 20.33
N ARG A 91 -4.14 7.99 19.93
CA ARG A 91 -2.70 8.16 20.06
C ARG A 91 -2.44 8.75 21.45
N GLY A 92 -1.94 7.93 22.36
CA GLY A 92 -1.38 8.33 23.67
C GLY A 92 -1.43 7.15 24.65
N ALA A 93 -0.43 6.82 25.45
CA ALA A 93 0.78 7.52 25.88
C ALA A 93 1.88 6.50 26.19
N GLY A 94 3.14 6.91 26.11
CA GLY A 94 4.30 6.07 26.38
C GLY A 94 4.34 5.55 27.82
N HIS A 95 4.84 4.32 27.97
CA HIS A 95 5.13 3.72 29.27
C HIS A 95 6.64 3.52 29.39
N PRO A 96 7.31 4.05 30.43
CA PRO A 96 8.68 3.69 30.75
C PRO A 96 8.70 2.50 31.72
N GLY A 97 9.77 1.70 31.65
CA GLY A 97 10.18 0.85 32.78
C GLY A 97 10.15 -0.65 32.49
N GLY A 98 11.35 -1.22 32.27
CA GLY A 98 11.54 -2.67 32.26
C GLY A 98 11.69 -3.24 33.66
N ALA A 99 11.46 -4.54 33.79
CA ALA A 99 11.99 -5.41 34.85
C ALA A 99 11.91 -6.85 34.36
N GLY A 100 13.08 -7.49 34.20
CA GLY A 100 13.21 -8.87 33.75
C GLY A 100 12.68 -9.87 34.76
N ALA A 101 12.03 -10.92 34.26
CA ALA A 101 11.61 -12.08 35.04
C ALA A 101 12.47 -13.29 34.63
N GLY A 102 13.51 -13.56 35.42
CA GLY A 102 14.26 -14.82 35.37
C GLY A 102 14.08 -15.56 36.69
N ARG A 103 13.07 -16.44 36.77
CA ARG A 103 12.93 -17.41 37.85
C ARG A 103 13.77 -18.63 37.50
N GLY A 104 14.76 -18.95 38.34
CA GLY A 104 15.52 -20.21 38.26
C GLY A 104 14.77 -21.37 38.92
N GLN A 105 15.23 -22.61 38.67
CA GLN A 105 15.27 -23.73 39.61
C GLN A 105 16.38 -24.72 39.22
N SER A 106 16.98 -25.32 40.25
CA SER A 106 18.24 -26.08 40.32
C SER A 106 18.15 -27.55 39.90
N ALA A 107 19.32 -28.15 39.63
CA ALA A 107 19.86 -29.34 40.29
C ALA A 107 21.39 -29.31 40.20
#